data_AF-A0JTP5-F1
#
_entry.id   AF-A0JTP5-F1
#
_cell.length_a   1.000
_cell.length_b   1.000
_cell.length_c   1.000
_cell.angle_alpha   90.00
_cell.angle_beta   90.00
_cell.angle_gamma   90.00
#
_symmetry.space_group_name_H-M   'P 1'
#
loop_
_entity.id
_entity.type
_entity.pdbx_description
1 polymer ?
#
loop_
_entity_poly.entity_id
_entity_poly.type
_entity_poly.pdbx_seq_one_letter_code
_entity_poly.pdbx_strand_id
1 'polypeptide(L)'
;MTPEEKLCSRTWRLRNSAGLLWGILSFGLLTGVGLLIRGIKAKNKLWIRLGIGFLVLGVGLMVASGTFDGGTKEAPKTSVASTIWGWIWFTTFIGGLVASFVTNKKWLIWKAHTSDVKWYAQAGASQPAGGPPPARGYDPNAAASAFASAAPIVAPQASPNQALDVNTASSGDLVTALGVDQSTANCIIDARQSVGWFTSFEQLMSKAQVPPHLLIPHRSKLTFGAPQHSAPAPSPVTAPMNTGTQSARRLDL
;
A
#
# COMPACT_ATOMS: atom_id res chain seq x y z
N MET A 1 8.75 -16.93 6.75
CA MET A 1 8.81 -17.00 8.22
C MET A 1 7.45 -16.67 8.79
N THR A 2 6.87 -17.60 9.54
CA THR A 2 5.63 -17.37 10.28
C THR A 2 5.85 -16.34 11.40
N PRO A 3 4.80 -15.70 11.93
CA PRO A 3 4.92 -14.78 13.08
C PRO A 3 5.62 -15.41 14.29
N GLU A 4 5.37 -16.68 14.56
CA GLU A 4 5.93 -17.44 15.67
C GLU A 4 7.43 -17.65 15.50
N GLU A 5 7.88 -17.99 14.29
CA GLU A 5 9.30 -18.12 13.95
C GLU A 5 10.06 -16.79 14.13
N LYS A 6 9.45 -15.67 13.73
CA LYS A 6 10.04 -14.32 13.93
C LYS A 6 10.19 -14.01 15.41
N LEU A 7 9.18 -14.32 16.22
CA LEU A 7 9.22 -14.11 17.67
C LEU A 7 10.24 -15.03 18.34
N CYS A 8 10.48 -16.25 17.85
CA CYS A 8 11.50 -17.14 18.37
C CYS A 8 12.92 -16.70 18.00
N SER A 9 13.13 -16.08 16.83
CA SER A 9 14.45 -15.60 16.39
C SER A 9 15.03 -14.49 17.28
N ARG A 10 16.21 -14.74 17.88
CA ARG A 10 16.97 -13.74 18.66
C ARG A 10 17.43 -12.57 17.80
N THR A 11 17.96 -12.87 16.61
CA THR A 11 18.47 -11.86 15.67
C THR A 11 17.36 -10.93 15.18
N TRP A 12 16.17 -11.48 14.90
CA TRP A 12 15.01 -10.67 14.52
C TRP A 12 14.59 -9.74 15.66
N ARG A 13 14.50 -10.26 16.90
CA ARG A 13 14.17 -9.45 18.08
C ARG A 13 15.16 -8.32 18.30
N LEU A 14 16.46 -8.58 18.21
CA LEU A 14 17.51 -7.57 18.38
C LEU A 14 17.40 -6.44 17.34
N ARG A 15 17.32 -6.78 16.05
CA ARG A 15 17.19 -5.78 14.97
C ARG A 15 15.92 -4.94 15.10
N ASN A 16 14.81 -5.56 15.48
CA ASN A 16 13.53 -4.86 15.61
C ASN A 16 13.37 -4.11 16.94
N SER A 17 14.21 -4.44 17.94
CA SER A 17 14.31 -3.72 19.21
C SER A 17 15.34 -2.60 19.19
N ALA A 18 16.14 -2.42 18.13
CA ALA A 18 17.18 -1.39 18.06
C ALA A 18 16.66 0.03 18.38
N GLY A 19 15.39 0.34 18.10
CA GLY A 19 14.79 1.61 18.50
C GLY A 19 14.66 1.86 20.00
N LEU A 20 14.82 0.84 20.87
CA LEU A 20 14.90 1.01 22.33
C LEU A 20 16.21 1.69 22.74
N LEU A 21 17.28 1.45 21.98
CA LEU A 21 18.60 2.04 22.23
C LEU A 21 18.53 3.56 22.18
N TRP A 22 17.62 4.12 21.38
CA TRP A 22 17.44 5.56 21.29
C TRP A 22 17.06 6.20 22.63
N GLY A 23 16.20 5.58 23.43
CA GLY A 23 15.84 6.06 24.77
C GLY A 23 16.96 5.88 25.80
N ILE A 24 17.70 4.76 25.69
CA ILE A 24 18.80 4.42 26.60
C ILE A 24 20.00 5.34 26.36
N LEU A 25 20.44 5.51 25.11
CA LEU A 25 21.60 6.33 24.77
C LEU A 25 21.35 7.84 24.93
N SER A 26 20.09 8.28 24.82
CA SER A 26 19.74 9.69 25.00
C SER A 26 19.41 10.08 26.45
N PHE A 27 19.67 9.19 27.42
CA PHE A 27 19.29 9.40 28.82
C PHE A 27 17.83 9.83 28.98
N GLY A 28 16.93 9.25 28.17
CA GLY A 28 15.50 9.51 28.27
C GLY A 28 14.97 10.65 27.39
N LEU A 29 15.81 11.58 26.93
CA LEU A 29 15.38 12.78 26.18
C LEU A 29 14.64 12.44 24.88
N LEU A 30 15.06 11.37 24.20
CA LEU A 30 14.46 10.98 22.93
C LEU A 30 13.49 9.80 23.06
N THR A 31 13.14 9.40 24.28
CA THR A 31 12.14 8.35 24.55
C THR A 31 10.80 8.68 23.91
N GLY A 32 10.37 9.95 24.03
CA GLY A 32 9.10 10.41 23.47
C GLY A 32 9.04 10.28 21.95
N VAL A 33 10.14 10.59 21.24
CA VAL A 33 10.23 10.46 19.77
C VAL A 33 10.09 9.00 19.33
N GLY A 34 10.81 8.08 19.98
CA GLY A 34 10.73 6.65 19.67
C GLY A 34 9.32 6.08 19.87
N LEU A 35 8.63 6.50 20.94
CA LEU A 35 7.24 6.12 21.21
C LEU A 35 6.27 6.72 20.19
N LEU A 36 6.49 7.96 19.78
CA LEU A 36 5.66 8.66 18.81
C LEU A 36 5.74 7.99 17.43
N ILE A 37 6.95 7.70 16.93
CA ILE A 37 7.15 7.04 15.64
C ILE A 37 6.47 5.66 15.63
N ARG A 38 6.66 4.88 16.70
CA ARG A 38 6.00 3.56 16.86
C ARG A 38 4.49 3.70 16.94
N GLY A 39 3.99 4.68 17.68
CA GLY A 39 2.57 4.96 17.85
C GLY A 39 1.89 5.33 16.54
N ILE A 40 2.49 6.22 15.75
CA ILE A 40 1.99 6.61 14.42
C ILE A 40 1.98 5.39 13.50
N LYS A 41 3.07 4.62 13.45
CA LYS A 41 3.18 3.45 12.56
C LYS A 41 2.20 2.32 12.93
N ALA A 42 1.98 2.07 14.22
CA ALA A 42 1.00 1.10 14.69
C ALA A 42 -0.44 1.64 14.79
N LYS A 43 -0.66 2.93 14.45
CA LYS A 43 -1.93 3.66 14.69
C LYS A 43 -2.46 3.50 16.13
N ASN A 44 -1.57 3.38 17.10
CA ASN A 44 -1.91 3.15 18.50
C ASN A 44 -1.95 4.48 19.28
N LYS A 45 -3.17 4.96 19.58
CA LYS A 45 -3.41 6.22 20.30
C LYS A 45 -2.76 6.27 21.68
N LEU A 46 -2.61 5.14 22.38
CA LEU A 46 -1.97 5.12 23.69
C LEU A 46 -0.48 5.45 23.60
N TRP A 47 0.21 4.89 22.60
CA TRP A 47 1.64 5.12 22.41
C TRP A 47 1.93 6.53 21.92
N ILE A 48 1.04 7.08 21.08
CA ILE A 48 1.11 8.48 20.65
C ILE A 48 0.97 9.39 21.88
N ARG A 49 -0.04 9.17 22.74
CA ARG A 49 -0.23 9.95 23.97
C ARG A 49 0.98 9.86 24.91
N LEU A 50 1.53 8.66 25.11
CA LEU A 50 2.75 8.48 25.91
C LEU A 50 3.95 9.21 25.29
N GLY A 51 4.13 9.13 23.97
CA GLY A 51 5.20 9.82 23.26
C GLY A 51 5.13 11.34 23.41
N ILE A 52 3.93 11.92 23.24
CA ILE A 52 3.68 13.35 23.46
C ILE A 52 3.93 13.70 24.93
N GLY A 53 3.41 12.90 25.87
CA GLY A 53 3.58 13.13 27.31
C GLY A 53 5.05 13.18 27.73
N PHE A 54 5.88 12.24 27.24
CA PHE A 54 7.32 12.25 27.52
C PHE A 54 8.06 13.43 26.86
N LEU A 55 7.64 13.87 25.68
CA LEU A 55 8.22 15.07 25.05
C LEU A 55 7.91 16.34 25.85
N VAL A 56 6.63 16.54 26.21
CA VAL A 56 6.21 17.70 27.01
C VAL A 56 6.88 17.69 28.38
N LEU A 57 6.92 16.53 29.05
CA LEU A 57 7.60 16.38 30.33
C LEU A 57 9.10 16.65 30.20
N GLY A 58 9.77 16.11 29.19
CA GLY A 58 11.20 16.31 28.97
C GLY A 58 11.56 17.77 28.73
N VAL A 59 10.80 18.46 27.86
CA VAL A 59 10.98 19.90 27.61
C VAL A 59 10.68 20.72 28.87
N GLY A 60 9.59 20.41 29.58
CA GLY A 60 9.23 21.08 30.82
C GLY A 60 10.29 20.94 31.90
N LEU A 61 10.85 19.74 32.08
CA LEU A 61 11.96 19.49 33.01
C LEU A 61 13.22 20.23 32.60
N MET A 62 13.51 20.34 31.30
CA MET A 62 14.68 21.03 30.78
C MET A 62 14.59 22.54 30.99
N VAL A 63 13.43 23.14 30.70
CA VAL A 63 13.16 24.57 30.98
C VAL A 63 13.23 24.84 32.48
N ALA A 64 12.57 24.01 33.30
CA ALA A 64 12.58 24.16 34.75
C ALA A 64 13.99 24.03 35.33
N SER A 65 14.82 23.10 34.83
CA SER A 65 16.22 22.94 35.28
C SER A 65 17.05 24.21 35.03
N GLY A 66 16.77 24.94 33.95
CA GLY A 66 17.43 26.21 33.63
C GLY A 66 17.04 27.39 34.54
N THR A 67 16.01 27.24 35.39
CA THR A 67 15.60 28.29 36.35
C THR A 67 16.34 28.21 37.69
N PHE A 68 17.19 27.20 37.89
CA PHE A 68 17.94 27.01 39.14
C PHE A 68 19.41 27.42 38.98
N ASP A 69 19.86 28.39 39.80
CA ASP A 69 21.27 28.75 39.90
C ASP A 69 22.08 27.64 40.57
N GLY A 70 22.83 26.88 39.76
CA GLY A 70 23.72 25.80 40.23
C GLY A 70 24.94 26.27 41.04
N GLY A 71 25.14 27.58 41.19
CA GLY A 71 26.36 28.16 41.74
C GLY A 71 27.52 28.16 40.73
N THR A 72 28.55 28.96 40.99
CA THR A 72 29.76 28.99 40.16
C THR A 72 30.72 27.86 40.56
N LYS A 73 31.68 27.53 39.69
CA LYS A 73 32.71 26.51 39.94
C LYS A 73 33.56 26.80 41.19
N GLU A 74 33.61 28.06 41.62
CA GLU A 74 34.39 28.57 42.76
C GLU A 74 33.65 28.38 44.11
N ALA A 75 32.33 28.18 44.11
CA ALA A 75 31.53 28.02 45.33
C ALA A 75 30.36 27.02 45.11
N PRO A 76 30.65 25.71 45.09
CA PRO A 76 29.63 24.69 44.84
C PRO A 76 28.59 24.70 45.97
N LYS A 77 27.34 25.03 45.64
CA LYS A 77 26.22 24.88 46.56
C LYS A 77 25.73 23.43 46.47
N THR A 78 26.07 22.62 47.46
CA THR A 78 25.41 21.32 47.68
C THR A 78 23.99 21.59 48.18
N SER A 79 23.10 21.96 47.25
CA SER A 79 21.71 22.28 47.57
C SER A 79 20.86 21.02 47.54
N VAL A 80 20.07 20.82 48.59
CA VAL A 80 19.01 19.79 48.65
C VAL A 80 18.11 19.85 47.41
N ALA A 81 17.89 21.05 46.86
CA ALA A 81 17.13 21.24 45.62
C ALA A 81 17.80 20.55 44.41
N SER A 82 19.13 20.63 44.27
CA SER A 82 19.86 19.96 43.20
C SER A 82 19.77 18.43 43.33
N THR A 83 19.84 17.91 44.56
CA THR A 83 19.62 16.48 44.83
C THR A 83 18.22 16.04 44.45
N ILE A 84 17.19 16.80 44.83
CA ILE A 84 15.79 16.53 44.45
C ILE A 84 15.64 16.53 42.92
N TRP A 85 16.20 17.52 42.23
CA TRP A 85 16.19 17.59 40.77
C TRP A 85 16.87 16.40 40.10
N GLY A 86 18.01 15.96 40.63
CA GLY A 86 18.69 14.75 40.19
C GLY A 86 17.79 13.51 40.29
N TRP A 87 17.06 13.36 41.40
CA TRP A 87 16.09 12.27 41.59
C TRP A 87 14.88 12.38 40.65
N ILE A 88 14.38 13.57 40.37
CA ILE A 88 13.30 13.78 39.39
C ILE A 88 13.75 13.34 37.99
N TRP A 89 14.95 13.74 37.56
CA TRP A 89 15.53 13.31 36.30
C TRP A 89 15.74 11.79 36.25
N PHE A 90 16.32 11.23 37.31
CA PHE A 90 16.59 9.80 37.41
C PHE A 90 15.31 8.97 37.36
N THR A 91 14.28 9.33 38.13
CA THR A 91 13.00 8.62 38.15
C THR A 91 12.25 8.75 36.82
N THR A 92 12.30 9.92 36.18
CA THR A 92 11.74 10.13 34.83
C THR A 92 12.44 9.24 33.81
N PHE A 93 13.77 9.14 33.88
CA PHE A 93 14.55 8.25 33.03
C PHE A 93 14.16 6.78 33.22
N ILE A 94 14.08 6.30 34.47
CA ILE A 94 13.64 4.93 34.78
C ILE A 94 12.22 4.67 34.28
N GLY A 95 11.30 5.63 34.47
CA GLY A 95 9.94 5.55 33.95
C GLY A 95 9.90 5.42 32.42
N GLY A 96 10.70 6.22 31.72
CA GLY A 96 10.86 6.14 30.26
C GLY A 96 11.43 4.81 29.78
N LEU A 97 12.38 4.25 30.53
CA LEU A 97 12.99 2.96 30.26
C LEU A 97 11.96 1.82 30.41
N VAL A 98 11.22 1.79 31.52
CA VAL A 98 10.13 0.83 31.74
C VAL A 98 9.06 0.93 30.65
N ALA A 99 8.60 2.14 30.33
CA ALA A 99 7.64 2.38 29.26
C ALA A 99 8.16 1.87 27.90
N SER A 100 9.45 2.06 27.62
CA SER A 100 10.09 1.59 26.38
C SER A 100 10.13 0.06 26.30
N PHE A 101 10.40 -0.65 27.39
CA PHE A 101 10.39 -2.11 27.42
C PHE A 101 8.97 -2.68 27.24
N VAL A 102 7.98 -2.12 27.96
CA VAL A 102 6.59 -2.56 27.88
C VAL A 102 6.02 -2.34 26.47
N THR A 103 6.27 -1.17 25.87
CA THR A 103 5.82 -0.88 24.51
C THR A 103 6.56 -1.70 23.46
N ASN A 104 7.85 -1.99 23.65
CA ASN A 104 8.61 -2.83 22.72
C ASN A 104 8.06 -4.24 22.62
N LYS A 105 7.65 -4.87 23.74
CA LYS A 105 7.03 -6.21 23.71
C LYS A 105 5.80 -6.23 22.79
N LYS A 106 4.89 -5.27 22.98
CA LYS A 106 3.67 -5.15 22.17
C LYS A 106 3.98 -4.80 20.70
N TRP A 107 4.98 -3.95 20.47
CA TRP A 107 5.46 -3.60 19.14
C TRP A 107 6.01 -4.80 18.36
N LEU A 108 6.82 -5.64 19.01
CA LEU A 108 7.36 -6.84 18.37
C LEU A 108 6.25 -7.83 17.99
N ILE A 109 5.26 -8.03 18.86
CA ILE A 109 4.09 -8.87 18.55
C ILE A 109 3.34 -8.29 17.34
N TRP A 110 2.99 -7.00 17.39
CA TRP A 110 2.33 -6.34 16.27
C TRP A 110 3.12 -6.46 14.96
N LYS A 111 4.44 -6.28 15.00
CA LYS A 111 5.32 -6.35 13.83
C LYS A 111 5.53 -7.77 13.31
N ALA A 112 5.39 -8.79 14.15
CA ALA A 112 5.46 -10.19 13.73
C ALA A 112 4.23 -10.57 12.89
N HIS A 113 3.04 -10.10 13.30
CA HIS A 113 1.77 -10.31 12.60
C HIS A 113 1.57 -9.38 11.40
N THR A 114 2.15 -8.18 11.43
CA THR A 114 2.13 -7.27 10.28
C THR A 114 3.18 -7.73 9.27
N SER A 115 2.76 -8.48 8.26
CA SER A 115 3.61 -8.90 7.16
C SER A 115 4.10 -7.69 6.36
N ASP A 116 5.35 -7.26 6.63
CA ASP A 116 6.11 -6.32 5.79
C ASP A 116 6.61 -7.04 4.51
N VAL A 117 5.72 -7.82 3.86
CA VAL A 117 5.95 -8.32 2.51
C VAL A 117 5.75 -7.13 1.62
N LYS A 118 6.84 -6.42 1.38
CA LYS A 118 6.85 -5.35 0.40
C LYS A 118 6.52 -5.99 -0.93
N TRP A 119 5.55 -5.42 -1.65
CA TRP A 119 4.98 -5.97 -2.88
C TRP A 119 6.04 -6.44 -3.90
N TYR A 120 7.20 -5.80 -3.93
CA TYR A 120 8.33 -6.14 -4.80
C TYR A 120 9.16 -7.36 -4.37
N ALA A 121 9.11 -7.76 -3.09
CA ALA A 121 9.80 -8.96 -2.60
C ALA A 121 9.04 -10.25 -2.96
N GLN A 122 7.75 -10.14 -3.28
CA GLN A 122 6.92 -11.25 -3.72
C GLN A 122 7.17 -11.60 -5.21
N ALA A 123 7.48 -10.61 -6.04
CA ALA A 123 7.71 -10.79 -7.48
C ALA A 123 8.99 -11.59 -7.83
N GLY A 124 9.96 -11.69 -6.90
CA GLY A 124 11.20 -12.46 -7.09
C GLY A 124 11.18 -13.87 -6.47
N ALA A 125 10.15 -14.20 -5.69
CA ALA A 125 9.98 -15.51 -5.09
C ALA A 125 9.06 -16.36 -5.97
N SER A 126 9.47 -16.58 -7.23
CA SER A 126 8.88 -17.63 -8.06
C SER A 126 8.97 -18.95 -7.30
N GLN A 127 7.85 -19.66 -7.17
CA GLN A 127 7.81 -21.02 -6.65
C GLN A 127 8.95 -21.85 -7.27
N PRO A 128 9.66 -22.70 -6.49
CA PRO A 128 10.51 -23.70 -7.10
C PRO A 128 9.63 -24.48 -8.07
N ALA A 129 9.99 -24.46 -9.34
CA ALA A 129 9.31 -25.20 -10.38
C ALA A 129 9.24 -26.66 -9.92
N GLY A 130 8.05 -27.08 -9.47
CA GLY A 130 7.75 -28.48 -9.29
C GLY A 130 7.87 -29.09 -10.67
N GLY A 131 9.02 -29.72 -10.94
CA GLY A 131 9.22 -30.47 -12.17
C GLY A 131 8.09 -31.47 -12.32
N PRO A 132 7.56 -31.69 -13.53
CA PRO A 132 6.56 -32.72 -13.73
C PRO A 132 7.11 -34.07 -13.25
N PRO A 133 6.29 -34.92 -12.61
CA PRO A 133 6.73 -36.25 -12.21
C PRO A 133 7.25 -37.02 -13.44
N PRO A 134 8.27 -37.88 -13.30
CA PRO A 134 8.79 -38.63 -14.43
C PRO A 134 7.67 -39.50 -15.01
N ALA A 135 7.29 -39.21 -16.26
CA ALA A 135 6.30 -39.96 -17.00
C ALA A 135 6.79 -41.41 -17.14
N ARG A 136 6.14 -42.33 -16.41
CA ARG A 136 6.37 -43.76 -16.54
C ARG A 136 5.54 -44.24 -17.73
N GLY A 137 6.17 -44.35 -18.89
CA GLY A 137 5.55 -44.80 -20.13
C GLY A 137 5.89 -43.88 -21.31
N TYR A 138 7.10 -44.02 -21.83
CA TYR A 138 7.48 -43.40 -23.10
C TYR A 138 7.06 -44.34 -24.24
N ASP A 139 5.94 -44.02 -24.89
CA ASP A 139 5.60 -44.62 -26.19
C ASP A 139 6.16 -43.70 -27.29
N PRO A 140 7.19 -44.14 -28.06
CA PRO A 140 7.83 -43.31 -29.08
C PRO A 140 6.91 -42.90 -30.24
N ASN A 141 5.70 -43.47 -30.35
CA ASN A 141 4.75 -43.13 -31.42
C ASN A 141 3.62 -42.19 -30.99
N ALA A 142 3.46 -41.88 -29.70
CA ALA A 142 2.42 -40.95 -29.24
C ALA A 142 2.64 -39.51 -29.75
N ALA A 143 3.90 -39.11 -29.94
CA ALA A 143 4.24 -37.81 -30.52
C ALA A 143 3.81 -37.71 -31.99
N ALA A 144 3.90 -38.79 -32.77
CA ALA A 144 3.56 -38.78 -34.20
C ALA A 144 2.05 -38.64 -34.47
N SER A 145 1.20 -39.18 -33.58
CA SER A 145 -0.25 -39.07 -33.72
C SER A 145 -0.80 -37.69 -33.32
N ALA A 146 -0.08 -36.91 -32.51
CA ALA A 146 -0.49 -35.57 -32.10
C ALA A 146 -0.30 -34.51 -33.22
N PHE A 147 0.63 -34.75 -34.16
CA PHE A 147 0.87 -33.84 -35.28
C PHE A 147 -0.11 -34.03 -36.46
N ALA A 148 -0.89 -35.11 -36.48
CA ALA A 148 -1.76 -35.44 -37.61
C ALA A 148 -3.18 -34.82 -37.54
N SER A 149 -3.51 -34.02 -36.51
CA SER A 149 -4.87 -33.46 -36.37
C SER A 149 -4.94 -31.99 -35.91
N ALA A 150 -3.83 -31.25 -35.95
CA ALA A 150 -3.88 -29.80 -35.73
C ALA A 150 -3.99 -29.06 -37.07
N ALA A 151 -5.19 -29.02 -37.64
CA ALA A 151 -5.50 -27.98 -38.62
C ALA A 151 -5.35 -26.61 -37.93
N PRO A 152 -4.66 -25.63 -38.54
CA PRO A 152 -4.46 -24.33 -37.92
C PRO A 152 -5.82 -23.61 -37.88
N ILE A 153 -6.42 -23.54 -36.70
CA ILE A 153 -7.47 -22.55 -36.44
C ILE A 153 -6.75 -21.20 -36.45
N VAL A 154 -6.96 -20.44 -37.51
CA VAL A 154 -6.49 -19.06 -37.63
C VAL A 154 -7.13 -18.25 -36.50
N ALA A 155 -6.40 -18.08 -35.41
CA ALA A 155 -6.71 -17.06 -34.42
C ALA A 155 -6.56 -15.68 -35.11
N PRO A 156 -7.54 -14.78 -35.02
CA PRO A 156 -7.39 -13.44 -35.56
C PRO A 156 -6.16 -12.78 -34.93
N GLN A 157 -5.18 -12.44 -35.76
CA GLN A 157 -4.01 -11.69 -35.33
C GLN A 157 -4.48 -10.32 -34.81
N ALA A 158 -4.33 -10.08 -33.52
CA ALA A 158 -4.61 -8.80 -32.91
C ALA A 158 -3.63 -7.75 -33.45
N SER A 159 -4.17 -6.75 -34.15
CA SER A 159 -3.45 -5.57 -34.61
C SER A 159 -2.76 -4.86 -33.44
N PRO A 160 -1.47 -4.49 -33.53
CA PRO A 160 -0.66 -4.02 -32.41
C PRO A 160 -0.94 -2.56 -31.95
N ASN A 161 -2.17 -2.05 -32.11
CA ASN A 161 -2.48 -0.68 -31.67
C ASN A 161 -3.94 -0.44 -31.24
N GLN A 162 -4.68 -1.50 -30.88
CA GLN A 162 -6.03 -1.34 -30.36
C GLN A 162 -5.99 -1.11 -28.85
N ALA A 163 -6.62 -0.03 -28.41
CA ALA A 163 -6.81 0.22 -26.99
C ALA A 163 -7.55 -0.97 -26.36
N LEU A 164 -6.97 -1.51 -25.29
CA LEU A 164 -7.45 -2.69 -24.58
C LEU A 164 -8.66 -2.32 -23.74
N ASP A 165 -9.81 -2.91 -24.06
CA ASP A 165 -11.01 -2.76 -23.24
C ASP A 165 -10.94 -3.69 -22.02
N VAL A 166 -10.81 -3.09 -20.84
CA VAL A 166 -10.69 -3.82 -19.57
C VAL A 166 -11.97 -4.60 -19.24
N ASN A 167 -13.12 -4.14 -19.76
CA ASN A 167 -14.41 -4.77 -19.55
C ASN A 167 -14.68 -5.95 -20.48
N THR A 168 -13.78 -6.30 -21.39
CA THR A 168 -13.93 -7.47 -22.28
C THR A 168 -12.67 -8.32 -22.39
N ALA A 169 -11.50 -7.75 -22.05
CA ALA A 169 -10.21 -8.41 -22.09
C ALA A 169 -10.18 -9.73 -21.29
N SER A 170 -9.53 -10.74 -21.87
CA SER A 170 -9.21 -11.99 -21.18
C SER A 170 -8.00 -11.82 -20.25
N SER A 171 -7.77 -12.80 -19.37
CA SER A 171 -6.61 -12.74 -18.46
C SER A 171 -5.29 -12.72 -19.22
N GLY A 172 -5.19 -13.44 -20.34
CA GLY A 172 -4.03 -13.42 -21.22
C GLY A 172 -3.80 -12.05 -21.85
N ASP A 173 -4.86 -11.40 -22.33
CA ASP A 173 -4.76 -10.08 -22.95
C ASP A 173 -4.31 -9.02 -21.94
N LEU A 174 -4.81 -9.10 -20.70
CA LEU A 174 -4.38 -8.22 -19.61
C LEU A 174 -2.89 -8.40 -19.31
N VAL A 175 -2.42 -9.64 -19.20
CA VAL A 175 -0.99 -9.93 -18.96
C VAL A 175 -0.12 -9.40 -20.10
N THR A 176 -0.49 -9.68 -21.35
CA THR A 176 0.30 -9.27 -22.52
C THR A 176 0.29 -7.76 -22.76
N ALA A 177 -0.86 -7.08 -22.58
CA ALA A 177 -1.00 -5.67 -22.91
C ALA A 177 -0.60 -4.71 -21.77
N LEU A 178 -0.79 -5.11 -20.51
CA LEU A 178 -0.42 -4.31 -19.33
C LEU A 178 0.91 -4.74 -18.72
N GLY A 179 1.48 -5.87 -19.13
CA GLY A 179 2.66 -6.44 -18.48
C GLY A 179 2.42 -6.81 -17.02
N VAL A 180 1.14 -6.98 -16.63
CA VAL A 180 0.75 -7.39 -15.29
C VAL A 180 0.89 -8.90 -15.15
N ASP A 181 1.10 -9.36 -13.93
CA ASP A 181 1.14 -10.78 -13.64
C ASP A 181 -0.25 -11.44 -13.73
N GLN A 182 -0.28 -12.75 -13.90
CA GLN A 182 -1.52 -13.54 -14.02
C GLN A 182 -2.45 -13.37 -12.81
N SER A 183 -1.90 -13.14 -11.60
CA SER A 183 -2.72 -12.97 -10.39
C SER A 183 -3.41 -11.61 -10.36
N THR A 184 -2.74 -10.55 -10.82
CA THR A 184 -3.33 -9.24 -11.04
C THR A 184 -4.39 -9.27 -12.14
N ALA A 185 -4.13 -9.98 -13.24
CA ALA A 185 -5.14 -10.17 -14.30
C ALA A 185 -6.38 -10.90 -13.78
N ASN A 186 -6.22 -11.93 -12.96
CA ASN A 186 -7.33 -12.63 -12.32
C ASN A 186 -8.08 -11.72 -11.32
N CYS A 187 -7.36 -10.90 -10.55
CA CYS A 187 -7.98 -9.94 -9.63
C CYS A 187 -8.84 -8.89 -10.37
N ILE A 188 -8.41 -8.44 -11.55
CA ILE A 188 -9.20 -7.56 -12.42
C ILE A 188 -10.48 -8.26 -12.91
N ILE A 189 -10.40 -9.55 -13.25
CA ILE A 189 -11.57 -10.35 -13.67
C ILE A 189 -12.52 -10.60 -12.49
N ASP A 190 -12.02 -10.91 -11.30
CA ASP A 190 -12.83 -11.08 -10.10
C ASP A 190 -13.51 -9.76 -9.69
N ALA A 191 -12.78 -8.65 -9.80
CA ALA A 191 -13.32 -7.32 -9.60
C ALA A 191 -14.38 -6.96 -10.67
N ARG A 192 -14.20 -7.40 -11.92
CA ARG A 192 -15.20 -7.27 -12.98
C ARG A 192 -16.47 -8.06 -12.65
N GLN A 193 -16.34 -9.29 -12.14
CA GLN A 193 -17.50 -10.10 -11.75
C GLN A 193 -18.27 -9.50 -10.57
N SER A 194 -17.58 -8.86 -9.62
CA SER A 194 -18.20 -8.28 -8.42
C SER A 194 -18.77 -6.88 -8.61
N VAL A 195 -18.19 -6.07 -9.50
CA VAL A 195 -18.61 -4.68 -9.77
C VAL A 195 -19.47 -4.58 -11.03
N GLY A 196 -19.41 -5.59 -11.90
CA GLY A 196 -20.06 -5.63 -13.21
C GLY A 196 -19.18 -4.97 -14.28
N TRP A 197 -19.15 -3.65 -14.30
CA TRP A 197 -18.48 -2.86 -15.34
C TRP A 197 -17.65 -1.74 -14.71
N PHE A 198 -16.41 -1.58 -15.17
CA PHE A 198 -15.57 -0.44 -14.82
C PHE A 198 -15.92 0.72 -15.74
N THR A 199 -16.26 1.87 -15.17
CA THR A 199 -16.56 3.11 -15.92
C THR A 199 -15.38 4.07 -15.95
N SER A 200 -14.38 3.85 -15.10
CA SER A 200 -13.20 4.70 -15.02
C SER A 200 -11.95 3.96 -14.52
N PHE A 201 -10.80 4.55 -14.84
CA PHE A 201 -9.50 4.14 -14.33
C PHE A 201 -9.41 4.15 -12.80
N GLU A 202 -10.04 5.14 -12.15
CA GLU A 202 -10.05 5.23 -10.68
C GLU A 202 -10.90 4.11 -10.05
N GLN A 203 -11.97 3.71 -10.72
CA GLN A 203 -12.80 2.59 -10.30
C GLN A 203 -12.03 1.26 -10.43
N LEU A 204 -11.27 1.07 -11.50
CA LEU A 204 -10.38 -0.07 -11.66
C LEU A 204 -9.33 -0.12 -10.53
N MET A 205 -8.66 0.99 -10.25
CA MET A 205 -7.66 1.08 -9.20
C MET A 205 -8.22 0.78 -7.80
N SER A 206 -9.39 1.34 -7.48
CA SER A 206 -10.00 1.18 -6.15
C SER A 206 -10.62 -0.20 -5.93
N LYS A 207 -11.22 -0.80 -6.96
CA LYS A 207 -11.97 -2.06 -6.84
C LYS A 207 -11.13 -3.30 -7.14
N ALA A 208 -10.24 -3.24 -8.13
CA ALA A 208 -9.34 -4.35 -8.45
C ALA A 208 -8.03 -4.30 -7.63
N GLN A 209 -7.88 -3.33 -6.72
CA GLN A 209 -6.71 -3.16 -5.86
C GLN A 209 -5.36 -3.15 -6.61
N VAL A 210 -5.39 -2.76 -7.89
CA VAL A 210 -4.19 -2.77 -8.74
C VAL A 210 -3.32 -1.56 -8.39
N PRO A 211 -2.00 -1.75 -8.16
CA PRO A 211 -1.09 -0.66 -7.84
C PRO A 211 -1.06 0.43 -8.93
N PRO A 212 -1.10 1.73 -8.56
CA PRO A 212 -1.16 2.84 -9.53
C PRO A 212 -0.02 2.82 -10.55
N HIS A 213 1.19 2.47 -10.11
CA HIS A 213 2.39 2.50 -10.96
C HIS A 213 2.38 1.46 -12.09
N LEU A 214 1.56 0.40 -12.00
CA LEU A 214 1.37 -0.57 -13.08
C LEU A 214 0.37 -0.08 -14.12
N LEU A 215 -0.60 0.74 -13.70
CA LEU A 215 -1.66 1.23 -14.57
C LEU A 215 -1.31 2.59 -15.23
N ILE A 216 -0.51 3.43 -14.57
CA ILE A 216 -0.13 4.77 -15.06
C ILE A 216 0.53 4.75 -16.46
N PRO A 217 1.50 3.86 -16.77
CA PRO A 217 2.12 3.82 -18.10
C PRO A 217 1.15 3.39 -19.21
N HIS A 218 0.07 2.68 -18.84
CA HIS A 218 -0.88 2.10 -19.77
C HIS A 218 -2.22 2.86 -19.80
N ARG A 219 -2.32 4.00 -19.10
CA ARG A 219 -3.56 4.80 -19.01
C ARG A 219 -4.12 5.21 -20.37
N SER A 220 -3.27 5.52 -21.34
CA SER A 220 -3.68 5.89 -22.71
C SER A 220 -4.07 4.69 -23.58
N LYS A 221 -3.78 3.47 -23.14
CA LYS A 221 -4.06 2.22 -23.85
C LYS A 221 -5.27 1.48 -23.29
N LEU A 222 -5.82 1.91 -22.16
CA LEU A 222 -6.99 1.28 -21.54
C LEU A 222 -8.27 2.01 -21.94
N THR A 223 -9.26 1.27 -22.43
CA THR A 223 -10.62 1.76 -22.62
C THR A 223 -11.55 1.09 -21.61
N PHE A 224 -12.56 1.86 -21.21
CA PHE A 224 -13.62 1.44 -20.31
C PHE A 224 -14.89 1.65 -21.12
N GLY A 225 -15.29 0.65 -21.90
CA GLY A 225 -16.34 0.81 -22.92
C GLY A 225 -17.56 1.58 -22.40
N ALA A 226 -17.81 2.76 -22.98
CA ALA A 226 -19.16 3.28 -23.08
C ALA A 226 -19.86 2.52 -24.20
N PRO A 227 -21.19 2.30 -24.16
CA PRO A 227 -21.89 1.78 -25.31
C PRO A 227 -21.54 2.64 -26.52
N GLN A 228 -21.27 2.01 -27.65
CA GLN A 228 -21.36 2.73 -28.91
C GLN A 228 -22.76 3.32 -28.96
N HIS A 229 -22.88 4.63 -28.74
CA HIS A 229 -23.85 5.38 -29.52
C HIS A 229 -23.33 5.28 -30.95
N SER A 230 -23.78 4.24 -31.65
CA SER A 230 -24.03 4.36 -33.07
C SER A 230 -24.92 5.59 -33.18
N ALA A 231 -24.34 6.74 -33.52
CA ALA A 231 -25.11 7.80 -34.12
C ALA A 231 -25.88 7.13 -35.27
N PRO A 232 -27.23 7.18 -35.29
CA PRO A 232 -27.93 6.78 -36.50
C PRO A 232 -27.41 7.72 -37.57
N ALA A 233 -26.82 7.15 -38.62
CA ALA A 233 -26.54 7.89 -39.83
C ALA A 233 -27.83 8.61 -40.25
N PRO A 234 -27.85 9.95 -40.38
CA PRO A 234 -28.84 10.56 -41.23
C PRO A 234 -28.39 10.29 -42.65
N SER A 235 -28.96 9.25 -43.26
CA SER A 235 -28.93 9.12 -44.72
C SER A 235 -29.54 10.38 -45.36
N PRO A 236 -29.04 10.77 -46.55
CA PRO A 236 -29.31 12.07 -47.16
C PRO A 236 -30.64 12.12 -47.92
N VAL A 237 -31.03 13.36 -48.27
CA VAL A 237 -32.07 13.77 -49.26
C VAL A 237 -33.49 13.76 -48.65
N THR A 238 -34.26 14.85 -48.57
CA THR A 238 -34.71 15.73 -49.67
C THR A 238 -35.32 17.02 -49.10
N ALA A 239 -35.06 18.17 -49.73
CA ALA A 239 -35.85 19.39 -49.55
C ALA A 239 -37.30 19.21 -50.05
N PRO A 240 -38.27 19.97 -49.51
CA PRO A 240 -38.70 21.19 -50.21
C PRO A 240 -38.80 22.37 -49.23
N MET A 241 -38.28 23.56 -49.55
CA MET A 241 -38.91 24.60 -50.37
C MET A 241 -40.30 25.04 -49.85
N ASN A 242 -40.30 26.21 -49.23
CA ASN A 242 -41.12 27.38 -49.54
C ASN A 242 -42.21 27.88 -48.57
N THR A 243 -42.07 29.19 -48.31
CA THR A 243 -43.11 30.24 -48.17
C THR A 243 -44.08 30.27 -46.99
N GLY A 244 -44.03 31.39 -46.27
CA GLY A 244 -45.25 32.14 -45.92
C GLY A 244 -45.31 32.62 -44.46
N THR A 245 -44.97 33.88 -44.17
CA THR A 245 -45.92 34.99 -43.91
C THR A 245 -46.51 35.03 -42.48
N GLN A 246 -45.99 35.95 -41.66
CA GLN A 246 -46.73 37.00 -40.92
C GLN A 246 -48.00 36.65 -40.11
N SER A 247 -47.93 36.82 -38.78
CA SER A 247 -48.93 37.49 -37.90
C SER A 247 -48.49 37.31 -36.44
N ALA A 248 -48.00 38.34 -35.75
CA ALA A 248 -48.79 39.34 -35.01
C ALA A 248 -49.93 38.72 -34.17
N ARG A 249 -49.87 38.85 -32.83
CA ARG A 249 -50.92 39.46 -31.97
C ARG A 249 -50.85 39.03 -30.49
N ARG A 250 -50.51 40.03 -29.66
CA ARG A 250 -51.03 40.43 -28.34
C ARG A 250 -51.08 39.49 -27.11
N LEU A 251 -50.67 40.11 -26.00
CA LEU A 251 -51.15 39.95 -24.63
C LEU A 251 -52.68 39.92 -24.49
N ASP A 252 -53.16 39.10 -23.56
CA ASP A 252 -54.26 39.25 -22.57
C ASP A 252 -54.26 37.87 -21.84
N LEU A 253 -54.15 37.66 -20.53
CA LEU A 253 -54.57 38.32 -19.29
C LEU A 253 -53.59 37.93 -18.15
#